data_AF-A0A432QYV3-F1
#
_entry.id   AF-A0A432QYV3-F1
#
_cell.length_a   1.000
_cell.length_b   1.000
_cell.length_c   1.000
_cell.angle_alpha   90.00
_cell.angle_beta   90.00
_cell.angle_gamma   90.00
#
_symmetry.space_group_name_H-M   'P 1'
#
loop_
_entity.id
_entity.type
_entity.pdbx_description
1 polymer ?
#
loop_
_entity_poly.entity_id
_entity_poly.type
_entity_poly.pdbx_seq_one_letter_code
_entity_poly.pdbx_strand_id
1 'polypeptide(L)'
;MLTGKAVSRAVRGHLLVDAALNTILVANAYNVPVPTNDTTNDTEEIVSADPEIDVVGTQDTATTDLTIATELFEGAVSSTIYVEDVCSADVLARIQSKLNEEKKSINMRTAILWVQYLNMVDILRRFLKAE
;
A
#
# COMPACT_ATOMS: atom_id res chain seq x y z
N MET A 1 -21.14 20.36 -19.73
CA MET A 1 -20.43 20.68 -18.47
C MET A 1 -20.41 19.42 -17.62
N LEU A 2 -19.24 18.95 -17.20
CA LEU A 2 -19.13 17.83 -16.26
C LEU A 2 -19.80 18.26 -14.95
N THR A 3 -20.86 17.56 -14.57
CA THR A 3 -21.57 17.85 -13.31
C THR A 3 -20.68 17.47 -12.12
N GLY A 4 -20.83 18.13 -10.97
CA GLY A 4 -20.05 17.80 -9.76
C GLY A 4 -20.14 16.32 -9.36
N LYS A 5 -21.27 15.65 -9.67
CA LYS A 5 -21.43 14.20 -9.48
C LYS A 5 -20.54 13.36 -10.41
N ALA A 6 -20.38 13.76 -11.67
CA ALA A 6 -19.51 13.05 -12.61
C ALA A 6 -18.03 13.19 -12.19
N VAL A 7 -17.62 14.40 -11.80
CA VAL A 7 -16.26 14.66 -11.30
C VAL A 7 -15.98 13.87 -10.03
N SER A 8 -16.89 13.88 -9.05
CA SER A 8 -16.74 13.10 -7.81
C SER A 8 -16.57 11.60 -8.06
N ARG A 9 -17.32 11.02 -8.99
CA ARG A 9 -17.18 9.61 -9.37
C ARG A 9 -15.83 9.30 -10.00
N ALA A 10 -15.35 10.17 -10.89
CA ALA A 10 -14.04 10.01 -11.53
C ALA A 10 -12.90 10.07 -10.49
N VAL A 11 -12.92 11.07 -9.60
CA VAL A 11 -11.95 11.19 -8.51
C VAL A 11 -11.94 9.95 -7.63
N ARG A 12 -13.13 9.45 -7.23
CA ARG A 12 -13.24 8.22 -6.44
C ARG A 12 -12.63 7.02 -7.16
N GLY A 13 -12.85 6.89 -8.47
CA GLY A 13 -12.22 5.85 -9.29
C GLY A 13 -10.70 5.92 -9.23
N HIS A 14 -10.13 7.10 -9.38
CA HIS A 14 -8.68 7.28 -9.30
C HIS A 14 -8.10 6.89 -7.95
N LEU A 15 -8.76 7.28 -6.85
CA LEU A 15 -8.36 6.96 -5.49
C LEU A 15 -8.47 5.46 -5.17
N LEU A 16 -9.44 4.75 -5.75
CA LEU A 16 -9.56 3.30 -5.59
C LEU A 16 -8.42 2.55 -6.27
N VAL A 17 -8.04 2.98 -7.48
CA VAL A 17 -6.90 2.39 -8.22
C VAL A 17 -5.59 2.67 -7.48
N ASP A 18 -5.42 3.90 -6.97
CA ASP A 18 -4.28 4.27 -6.12
C ASP A 18 -4.17 3.38 -4.87
N ALA A 19 -5.30 3.16 -4.17
CA ALA A 19 -5.33 2.26 -3.01
C ALA A 19 -4.94 0.82 -3.38
N ALA A 20 -5.53 0.25 -4.44
CA ALA A 20 -5.24 -1.12 -4.86
C ALA A 20 -3.76 -1.32 -5.22
N LEU A 21 -3.17 -0.39 -5.98
CA LEU A 21 -1.77 -0.44 -6.36
C LEU A 21 -0.83 -0.32 -5.16
N ASN A 22 -1.11 0.61 -4.23
CA ASN A 22 -0.31 0.73 -3.01
C ASN A 22 -0.44 -0.53 -2.12
N THR A 23 -1.61 -1.16 -2.05
CA THR A 23 -1.78 -2.44 -1.34
C THR A 23 -0.91 -3.55 -1.94
N ILE A 24 -0.88 -3.67 -3.27
CA ILE A 24 -0.03 -4.66 -3.96
C ILE A 24 1.46 -4.39 -3.69
N LEU A 25 1.87 -3.11 -3.70
CA LEU A 25 3.25 -2.73 -3.41
C LEU A 25 3.65 -3.04 -1.96
N VAL A 26 2.78 -2.75 -0.98
CA VAL A 26 3.03 -3.08 0.43
C VAL A 26 3.07 -4.59 0.64
N ALA A 27 2.13 -5.33 0.05
CA ALA A 27 2.11 -6.79 0.10
C ALA A 27 3.42 -7.40 -0.42
N ASN A 28 3.92 -6.90 -1.55
CA ASN A 28 5.21 -7.31 -2.10
C ASN A 28 6.38 -6.90 -1.18
N ALA A 29 6.43 -5.65 -0.72
CA ALA A 29 7.51 -5.14 0.12
C ALA A 29 7.66 -5.90 1.46
N TYR A 30 6.55 -6.39 2.01
CA TYR A 30 6.50 -7.07 3.29
C TYR A 30 6.32 -8.59 3.17
N ASN A 31 6.28 -9.12 1.95
CA ASN A 31 6.01 -10.53 1.67
C ASN A 31 4.73 -11.04 2.35
N VAL A 32 3.67 -10.21 2.33
CA VAL A 32 2.35 -10.53 2.89
C VAL A 32 1.40 -10.86 1.74
N PRO A 33 0.48 -11.84 1.87
CA PRO A 33 -0.51 -12.13 0.85
C PRO A 33 -1.37 -10.90 0.55
N VAL A 34 -1.65 -10.66 -0.74
CA VAL A 34 -2.56 -9.60 -1.16
C VAL A 34 -3.98 -9.98 -0.72
N PRO A 35 -4.71 -9.10 -0.02
CA PRO A 35 -6.09 -9.37 0.36
C PRO A 35 -6.99 -9.33 -0.89
N THR A 36 -7.22 -10.49 -1.49
CA THR A 36 -8.28 -10.70 -2.48
C THR A 36 -9.52 -11.27 -1.78
N ASN A 37 -10.71 -10.89 -2.24
CA ASN A 37 -11.99 -11.34 -1.65
C ASN A 37 -12.31 -12.82 -1.95
N ASP A 38 -11.30 -13.63 -2.27
CA ASP A 38 -11.47 -15.05 -2.53
C ASP A 38 -11.65 -15.76 -1.18
N THR A 39 -12.87 -15.71 -0.64
CA THR A 39 -13.33 -16.64 0.38
C THR A 39 -13.39 -18.03 -0.26
N THR A 40 -12.25 -18.69 -0.33
CA THR A 40 -12.17 -20.14 -0.35
C THR A 40 -11.33 -20.54 0.86
N ASN A 41 -12.01 -21.03 1.90
CA ASN A 41 -11.43 -22.06 2.75
C ASN A 41 -10.82 -23.11 1.82
N ASP A 42 -9.51 -23.30 1.88
CA ASP A 42 -8.91 -24.59 2.23
C ASP A 42 -7.39 -24.47 2.20
N THR A 43 -6.80 -25.05 3.24
CA THR A 43 -5.37 -25.26 3.44
C THR A 43 -4.81 -26.25 2.40
N GLU A 44 -3.56 -25.98 1.97
CA GLU A 44 -2.61 -26.87 1.27
C GLU A 44 -2.85 -27.22 -0.21
N GLU A 45 -1.93 -26.78 -1.09
CA GLU A 45 -1.00 -27.70 -1.78
C GLU A 45 0.14 -26.92 -2.47
N ILE A 46 1.37 -27.25 -2.07
CA ILE A 46 2.65 -26.89 -2.69
C ILE A 46 3.09 -28.10 -3.52
N VAL A 47 3.20 -28.00 -4.85
CA VAL A 47 4.25 -28.59 -5.74
C VAL A 47 3.96 -28.10 -7.17
N SER A 48 4.87 -27.73 -8.09
CA SER A 48 6.30 -27.89 -8.39
C SER A 48 6.62 -26.88 -9.54
N ALA A 49 7.80 -26.34 -9.81
CA ALA A 49 9.16 -26.90 -9.80
C ALA A 49 10.26 -25.82 -9.69
N ASP A 50 11.23 -26.15 -8.83
CA ASP A 50 12.54 -25.62 -8.39
C ASP A 50 13.57 -25.10 -9.44
N PRO A 51 14.76 -24.52 -9.06
CA PRO A 51 15.49 -24.73 -7.79
C PRO A 51 16.12 -23.52 -7.05
N GLU A 52 16.29 -23.76 -5.74
CA GLU A 52 17.25 -23.17 -4.77
C GLU A 52 17.14 -21.67 -4.45
N ILE A 53 16.29 -21.33 -3.48
CA ILE A 53 16.68 -20.35 -2.45
C ILE A 53 16.36 -20.93 -1.07
N ASP A 54 17.46 -21.10 -0.35
CA ASP A 54 17.62 -21.53 1.03
C ASP A 54 16.65 -20.81 1.99
N VAL A 55 15.92 -21.61 2.77
CA VAL A 55 15.04 -21.14 3.85
C VAL A 55 15.93 -20.80 5.04
N VAL A 56 16.32 -19.53 5.18
CA VAL A 56 16.91 -19.00 6.42
C VAL A 56 16.23 -17.69 6.77
N GLY A 57 15.60 -17.68 7.94
CA GLY A 57 14.64 -16.68 8.38
C GLY A 57 15.18 -15.25 8.52
N THR A 58 14.31 -14.31 8.22
CA THR A 58 14.32 -12.95 8.78
C THR A 58 12.88 -12.44 8.87
N GLN A 59 12.06 -13.08 9.72
CA GLN A 59 10.64 -12.72 9.92
C GLN A 59 10.38 -11.73 11.09
N ASP A 60 11.41 -11.12 11.69
CA ASP A 60 11.27 -10.44 13.01
C ASP A 60 11.32 -8.90 13.02
N THR A 61 11.20 -8.22 11.88
CA THR A 61 11.11 -6.73 11.86
C THR A 61 10.03 -6.17 10.95
N ALA A 62 9.70 -6.88 9.86
CA ALA A 62 8.77 -6.43 8.84
C ALA A 62 7.29 -6.50 9.31
N THR A 63 6.94 -7.50 10.12
CA THR A 63 5.60 -7.67 10.72
C THR A 63 5.30 -6.60 11.77
N THR A 64 6.31 -6.19 12.54
CA THR A 64 6.20 -5.19 13.61
C THR A 64 5.81 -3.81 13.07
N ASP A 65 6.36 -3.38 11.93
CA ASP A 65 6.02 -2.07 11.37
C ASP A 65 4.57 -2.00 10.88
N LEU A 66 4.03 -3.08 10.29
CA LEU A 66 2.62 -3.12 9.87
C LEU A 66 1.66 -3.19 11.04
N THR A 67 1.99 -3.93 12.11
CA THR A 67 1.15 -3.99 13.31
C THR A 67 1.12 -2.65 14.02
N ILE A 68 2.26 -1.97 14.18
CA ILE A 68 2.30 -0.63 14.77
C ILE A 68 1.54 0.38 13.90
N ALA A 69 1.66 0.30 12.57
CA ALA A 69 0.87 1.15 11.68
C ALA A 69 -0.64 0.90 11.82
N THR A 70 -1.05 -0.36 12.06
CA THR A 70 -2.45 -0.72 12.31
C THR A 70 -2.94 -0.13 13.62
N GLU A 71 -2.17 -0.25 14.70
CA GLU A 71 -2.50 0.34 16.01
C GLU A 71 -2.61 1.87 15.93
N LEU A 72 -1.69 2.54 15.23
CA LEU A 72 -1.76 3.98 15.00
C LEU A 72 -2.99 4.38 14.19
N PHE A 73 -3.35 3.59 13.17
CA PHE A 73 -4.54 3.83 12.36
C PHE A 73 -5.82 3.65 13.17
N GLU A 74 -5.95 2.55 13.92
CA GLU A 74 -7.09 2.31 14.79
C GLU A 74 -7.18 3.38 15.89
N GLY A 75 -6.05 3.81 16.43
CA GLY A 75 -5.97 4.91 17.40
C GLY A 75 -6.45 6.24 16.82
N ALA A 76 -6.05 6.57 15.59
CA ALA A 76 -6.52 7.76 14.88
C ALA A 76 -8.03 7.68 14.55
N VAL A 77 -8.51 6.53 14.07
CA VAL A 77 -9.92 6.31 13.71
C VAL A 77 -10.82 6.34 14.95
N SER A 78 -10.36 5.76 16.06
CA SER A 78 -11.07 5.80 17.35
C SER A 78 -10.97 7.14 18.06
N SER A 79 -10.26 8.12 17.50
CA SER A 79 -9.99 9.44 18.10
C SER A 79 -9.26 9.37 19.45
N THR A 80 -8.49 8.31 19.69
CA THR A 80 -7.70 8.12 20.92
C THR A 80 -6.29 8.70 20.80
N ILE A 81 -5.82 8.93 19.58
CA ILE A 81 -4.50 9.50 19.26
C ILE A 81 -4.71 10.76 18.41
N TYR A 82 -3.91 11.80 18.67
CA TYR A 82 -3.93 13.03 17.87
C TYR A 82 -3.19 12.84 16.54
N VAL A 83 -3.62 13.59 15.53
CA VAL A 83 -3.06 13.48 14.17
C VAL A 83 -1.58 13.84 14.14
N GLU A 84 -1.15 14.77 15.01
CA GLU A 84 0.23 15.22 15.15
C GLU A 84 1.17 14.09 15.61
N ASP A 85 0.69 13.22 16.51
CA ASP A 85 1.45 12.08 17.01
C ASP A 85 1.59 11.00 15.93
N VAL A 86 0.55 10.80 15.13
CA VAL A 86 0.58 9.90 13.97
C VAL A 86 1.56 10.40 12.91
N CYS A 87 1.55 11.70 12.61
CA CYS A 87 2.47 12.30 11.64
C CYS A 87 3.93 12.27 12.08
N SER A 88 4.18 12.24 13.39
CA SER A 88 5.53 12.17 13.97
C SER A 88 6.06 10.73 14.11
N ALA A 89 5.25 9.72 13.81
CA ALA A 89 5.64 8.33 13.97
C ALA A 89 6.70 7.90 12.93
N ASP A 90 7.88 7.52 13.42
CA ASP A 90 8.99 7.03 12.58
C ASP A 90 8.61 5.79 11.75
N VAL A 91 7.63 5.03 12.21
CA VAL A 91 7.10 3.82 11.54
C VAL A 91 6.57 4.16 10.16
N LEU A 92 5.85 5.27 10.01
CA LEU A 92 5.31 5.70 8.71
C LEU A 92 6.43 6.13 7.76
N ALA A 93 7.48 6.78 8.28
CA ALA A 93 8.65 7.14 7.49
C ALA A 93 9.43 5.91 7.01
N ARG A 94 9.57 4.88 7.86
CA ARG A 94 10.21 3.60 7.49
C ARG A 94 9.42 2.87 6.41
N ILE A 95 8.10 2.73 6.59
CA ILE A 95 7.21 2.11 5.59
C ILE A 95 7.31 2.85 4.26
N GLN A 96 7.28 4.19 4.31
CA GLN A 96 7.40 5.01 3.10
C GLN A 96 8.74 4.85 2.40
N SER A 97 9.85 4.77 3.14
CA SER A 97 11.18 4.56 2.56
C SER A 97 11.25 3.21 1.83
N LYS A 98 10.81 2.14 2.50
CA LYS A 98 10.81 0.78 1.94
C LYS A 98 9.94 0.68 0.69
N LEU A 99 8.76 1.30 0.72
CA LEU A 99 7.85 1.34 -0.43
C LEU A 99 8.45 2.13 -1.61
N ASN A 100 9.19 3.21 -1.34
CA ASN A 100 9.90 3.97 -2.37
C ASN A 100 11.09 3.20 -2.97
N GLU A 101 11.75 2.35 -2.20
CA GLU A 101 12.78 1.43 -2.70
C GLU A 101 12.16 0.40 -3.65
N GLU A 102 11.03 -0.20 -3.29
CA GLU A 102 10.29 -1.09 -4.18
C GLU A 102 9.79 -0.40 -5.45
N LYS A 103 9.29 0.84 -5.35
CA LYS A 103 8.92 1.62 -6.55
C LYS A 103 10.11 1.84 -7.50
N LYS A 104 11.34 1.89 -6.98
CA LYS A 104 12.57 2.03 -7.77
C LYS A 104 13.11 0.70 -8.29
N SER A 105 12.87 -0.41 -7.60
CA SER A 105 13.29 -1.76 -8.02
C SER A 105 12.52 -2.24 -9.26
N ILE A 106 11.30 -1.72 -9.45
CA ILE A 106 10.42 -2.03 -10.58
C ILE A 106 11.02 -1.54 -11.91
N ASN A 107 11.33 -2.48 -12.80
CA ASN A 107 11.94 -2.20 -14.12
C ASN A 107 11.02 -2.53 -15.32
N MET A 108 9.81 -3.05 -15.10
CA MET A 108 8.90 -3.33 -16.21
C MET A 108 8.25 -2.04 -16.75
N ARG A 109 8.24 -1.87 -18.08
CA ARG A 109 7.68 -0.68 -18.75
C ARG A 109 6.26 -0.33 -18.29
N THR A 110 5.39 -1.32 -18.17
CA THR A 110 4.00 -1.12 -17.72
C THR A 110 3.93 -0.73 -16.24
N ALA A 111 4.81 -1.27 -15.41
CA ALA A 111 4.83 -0.98 -13.98
C ALA A 111 5.39 0.44 -13.71
N ILE A 112 6.33 0.92 -14.53
CA ILE A 112 6.76 2.32 -14.52
C ILE A 112 5.59 3.27 -14.81
N LEU A 113 4.71 2.93 -15.77
CA LEU A 113 3.50 3.72 -16.05
C LEU A 113 2.56 3.76 -14.84
N TRP A 114 2.40 2.65 -14.12
CA TRP A 114 1.61 2.61 -12.89
C TRP A 114 2.23 3.47 -11.78
N VAL A 115 3.56 3.49 -11.63
CA VAL A 115 4.25 4.38 -10.69
C VAL A 115 4.05 5.85 -11.09
N GLN A 116 4.12 6.19 -12.38
CA GLN A 116 3.81 7.53 -12.87
C GLN A 116 2.36 7.92 -12.59
N TYR A 117 1.42 6.99 -12.77
CA TYR A 117 0.02 7.19 -12.45
C TYR A 117 -0.19 7.49 -10.96
N LEU A 118 0.46 6.74 -10.05
CA LEU A 118 0.41 7.01 -8.60
C LEU A 118 0.85 8.44 -8.28
N ASN A 119 1.96 8.89 -8.86
CA ASN A 119 2.44 10.27 -8.67
C ASN A 119 1.43 11.32 -9.18
N MET A 120 0.72 11.05 -10.27
CA MET A 120 -0.33 11.93 -10.78
C MET A 120 -1.51 12.01 -9.82
N VAL A 121 -1.94 10.89 -9.23
CA VAL A 121 -3.02 10.88 -8.23
C VAL A 121 -2.61 11.63 -6.96
N ASP A 122 -1.34 11.55 -6.55
CA ASP A 122 -0.82 12.35 -5.43
C ASP A 122 -0.90 13.86 -5.71
N ILE A 123 -0.55 14.28 -6.94
CA ILE A 123 -0.69 15.68 -7.37
C ILE A 123 -2.17 16.09 -7.33
N LEU A 124 -3.06 15.26 -7.89
CA LEU A 124 -4.51 15.50 -7.83
C LEU A 124 -5.01 15.67 -6.39
N ARG A 125 -4.56 14.82 -5.46
CA ARG A 125 -4.92 14.89 -4.04
C ARG A 125 -4.43 16.20 -3.39
N ARG A 126 -3.24 16.68 -3.76
CA ARG A 126 -2.72 17.97 -3.28
C ARG A 126 -3.56 19.14 -3.78
N PHE A 127 -3.97 19.13 -5.05
CA PHE A 127 -4.87 20.14 -5.59
C PHE A 127 -6.22 20.14 -4.87
N LEU A 128 -6.82 18.97 -4.64
CA LEU A 128 -8.10 18.84 -3.94
C LEU A 128 -8.04 19.27 -2.46
N LYS A 129 -6.87 19.19 -1.81
CA LYS A 129 -6.68 19.70 -0.44
C LYS A 129 -6.43 21.21 -0.37
N ALA A 130 -6.03 21.82 -1.48
CA ALA A 130 -5.68 23.23 -1.54
C ALA A 130 -6.88 24.12 -1.91
N GLU A 131 -7.91 23.56 -2.55
CA GLU A 131 -9.25 24.16 -2.62
C GLU A 131 -10.03 23.92 -1.32
#